data_AF-A0A1N7II84-F1
#
_entry.id   AF-A0A1N7II84-F1
#
_cell.length_a   1.000
_cell.length_b   1.000
_cell.length_c   1.000
_cell.angle_alpha   90.00
_cell.angle_beta   90.00
_cell.angle_gamma   90.00
#
_symmetry.space_group_name_H-M   'P 1'
#
loop_
_entity.id
_entity.type
_entity.pdbx_description
1 polymer ?
#
loop_
_entity_poly.entity_id
_entity_poly.type
_entity_poly.pdbx_seq_one_letter_code
_entity_poly.pdbx_strand_id
1 'polypeptide(L)'
;MKKTFLYGAMLFSLTLSAQQKKDWCDFDTEQRGNKKQNQEIDEMIRNIRNRIVTSNQNSNAKNGGAFKTVNGVYEIPVVVHVIAPTDAAIGSAYNKSDVQIQAWLDRCNAMYAGTYQWAQGVPADFGNAATMPIKLVLAKRDPSCNATTGIIRYNGGTLTGYNEYGIKRNGTNGVTTAQVKTIAPHWPEASYFNIYIMNKVDGGGQYGIMGWAGLPQNPDSSYESFMKSFVVTLQDDITLAHEFGHSMGLLHTFGNVNPDAPQGDTTTTFCPPTTNDCSVDDDGVCDTERSRSLLNDPAPTNNDMNYCTGTNYQGVQYNMMNYTNPIAFKFTNGQHDKAALNFFLLRGALSTSLGATAPSATTSIGTPIAATCNPTGVITPANYFVGPTLVKLGNINNGSVGYWAGAPKFYEDYTGASCLKATSTELSATGTHNLQINVSGSENDVRVWIDFNNNGTFEASELVGSGDNIVADPATAIGSYSTTVTAPATAVLNTPLRMRVLVDDENPGMSPCGQLKYGQIEDYTVKFVTNLGTSEVKADNGDLTIYPNPVATGDKVFIKAKNAKNLKVSISDMAGRLVASPSVSEEGNGVFKVNQQLEKGVYMIQVSNGKENKTSKLIIK
;
A
#
# COMPACT_ATOMS: atom_id res chain seq x y z
N MET A 1 41.31 -75.10 15.99
CA MET A 1 41.18 -74.05 17.04
C MET A 1 41.79 -72.77 16.45
N LYS A 2 40.99 -71.77 16.01
CA LYS A 2 40.57 -70.57 16.77
C LYS A 2 41.80 -69.79 17.30
N LYS A 3 42.15 -68.54 16.97
CA LYS A 3 41.44 -67.39 16.35
C LYS A 3 42.47 -66.44 15.69
N THR A 4 42.10 -65.85 14.56
CA THR A 4 42.69 -64.64 13.95
C THR A 4 42.21 -63.39 14.68
N PHE A 5 43.11 -62.47 15.03
CA PHE A 5 42.78 -61.13 15.53
C PHE A 5 42.86 -60.11 14.39
N LEU A 6 41.70 -59.55 14.01
CA LEU A 6 41.61 -58.33 13.21
C LEU A 6 41.87 -57.12 14.11
N TYR A 7 42.87 -56.31 13.78
CA TYR A 7 42.98 -54.93 14.28
C TYR A 7 42.18 -54.02 13.35
N GLY A 8 40.99 -53.62 13.81
CA GLY A 8 40.17 -52.59 13.16
C GLY A 8 40.68 -51.20 13.54
N ALA A 9 41.10 -50.42 12.54
CA ALA A 9 41.28 -48.99 12.68
C ALA A 9 39.89 -48.32 12.76
N MET A 10 39.49 -47.87 13.95
CA MET A 10 38.39 -46.92 14.10
C MET A 10 38.86 -45.55 13.61
N LEU A 11 38.59 -45.25 12.34
CA LEU A 11 38.46 -43.88 11.86
C LEU A 11 37.24 -43.27 12.56
N PHE A 12 37.47 -42.56 13.67
CA PHE A 12 36.51 -41.58 14.16
C PHE A 12 36.38 -40.49 13.10
N SER A 13 35.36 -40.61 12.26
CA SER A 13 34.87 -39.51 11.44
C SER A 13 34.38 -38.41 12.38
N LEU A 14 35.24 -37.42 12.62
CA LEU A 14 34.83 -36.12 13.11
C LEU A 14 33.94 -35.52 12.01
N THR A 15 32.64 -35.78 12.10
CA THR A 15 31.65 -34.93 11.43
C THR A 15 31.77 -33.56 12.09
N LEU A 16 32.51 -32.68 11.44
CA LEU A 16 32.38 -31.23 11.60
C LEU A 16 30.94 -30.88 11.23
N SER A 17 30.03 -31.01 12.19
CA SER A 17 28.79 -30.27 12.19
C SER A 17 29.18 -28.82 12.39
N ALA A 18 29.52 -28.13 11.29
CA ALA A 18 29.43 -26.69 11.28
C ALA A 18 27.96 -26.39 11.62
N GLN A 19 27.70 -25.98 12.87
CA GLN A 19 26.44 -25.34 13.23
C GLN A 19 26.30 -24.15 12.28
N GLN A 20 25.56 -24.34 11.19
CA GLN A 20 25.27 -23.27 10.25
C GLN A 20 24.44 -22.23 11.00
N LYS A 21 25.11 -21.11 11.21
CA LYS A 21 24.68 -19.90 11.91
C LYS A 21 23.28 -19.47 11.44
N LYS A 22 22.40 -19.16 12.41
CA LYS A 22 21.00 -18.81 12.18
C LYS A 22 20.87 -17.31 11.90
N ASP A 23 21.45 -16.78 10.82
CA ASP A 23 21.22 -15.37 10.42
C ASP A 23 19.81 -15.25 9.81
N TRP A 24 18.83 -14.63 10.48
CA TRP A 24 17.42 -14.64 10.00
C TRP A 24 17.19 -13.64 8.88
N CYS A 25 17.86 -12.50 8.95
CA CYS A 25 17.66 -11.39 8.04
C CYS A 25 19.03 -10.80 7.65
N ASP A 26 19.17 -10.39 6.39
CA ASP A 26 20.39 -9.77 5.84
C ASP A 26 20.16 -8.30 5.43
N PHE A 27 19.22 -7.64 6.11
CA PHE A 27 18.84 -6.24 5.92
C PHE A 27 20.03 -5.28 6.04
N ASP A 28 20.85 -5.40 7.09
CA ASP A 28 21.96 -4.46 7.32
C ASP A 28 22.96 -4.48 6.18
N THR A 29 23.21 -5.66 5.60
CA THR A 29 24.04 -5.82 4.41
C THR A 29 23.44 -5.14 3.19
N GLU A 30 22.12 -5.31 2.99
CA GLU A 30 21.39 -4.65 1.91
C GLU A 30 21.47 -3.12 2.01
N GLN A 31 21.40 -2.57 3.24
CA GLN A 31 21.43 -1.13 3.44
C GLN A 31 22.84 -0.51 3.32
N ARG A 32 23.94 -1.28 3.35
CA ARG A 32 25.30 -0.70 3.30
C ARG A 32 25.54 0.22 2.11
N GLY A 33 24.99 -0.14 0.94
CA GLY A 33 25.12 0.66 -0.28
C GLY A 33 24.34 1.97 -0.25
N ASN A 34 23.25 2.03 0.52
CA ASN A 34 22.34 3.19 0.60
C ASN A 34 22.46 3.95 1.92
N LYS A 35 23.32 3.52 2.85
CA LYS A 35 23.40 4.03 4.23
C LYS A 35 23.49 5.55 4.32
N LYS A 36 24.37 6.16 3.53
CA LYS A 36 24.56 7.63 3.55
C LYS A 36 23.28 8.34 3.11
N GLN A 37 22.70 7.91 1.99
CA GLN A 37 21.46 8.48 1.46
C GLN A 37 20.30 8.31 2.45
N ASN A 38 20.18 7.12 3.05
CA ASN A 38 19.12 6.82 4.01
C ASN A 38 19.26 7.68 5.27
N GLN A 39 20.48 7.90 5.78
CA GLN A 39 20.75 8.81 6.90
C GLN A 39 20.35 10.25 6.58
N GLU A 40 20.71 10.76 5.39
CA GLU A 40 20.34 12.11 4.96
C GLU A 40 18.81 12.29 4.87
N ILE A 41 18.10 11.26 4.40
CA ILE A 41 16.63 11.26 4.32
C ILE A 41 16.00 11.17 5.71
N ASP A 42 16.49 10.29 6.59
CA ASP A 42 15.98 10.14 7.96
C ASP A 42 16.17 11.42 8.78
N GLU A 43 17.33 12.06 8.67
CA GLU A 43 17.58 13.36 9.30
C GLU A 43 16.60 14.42 8.81
N MET A 44 16.25 14.39 7.53
CA MET A 44 15.33 15.35 6.96
C MET A 44 13.87 15.08 7.32
N ILE A 45 13.41 13.81 7.32
CA ILE A 45 12.08 13.46 7.84
C ILE A 45 11.95 13.91 9.29
N ARG A 46 13.00 13.72 10.09
CA ARG A 46 13.07 14.23 11.46
C ARG A 46 13.03 15.75 11.52
N ASN A 47 13.74 16.46 10.65
CA ASN A 47 13.70 17.92 10.59
C ASN A 47 12.30 18.44 10.20
N ILE A 48 11.62 17.80 9.26
CA ILE A 48 10.22 18.10 8.92
C ILE A 48 9.36 17.95 10.17
N ARG A 49 9.42 16.79 10.84
CA ARG A 49 8.65 16.55 12.08
C ARG A 49 8.96 17.58 13.17
N ASN A 50 10.24 17.88 13.40
CA ASN A 50 10.66 18.83 14.44
C ASN A 50 10.20 20.25 14.14
N ARG A 51 10.25 20.69 12.87
CA ARG A 51 9.70 21.98 12.44
C ARG A 51 8.20 22.06 12.74
N ILE A 52 7.44 21.01 12.41
CA ILE A 52 6.00 20.95 12.67
C ILE A 52 5.69 21.00 14.18
N VAL A 53 6.38 20.20 15.00
CA VAL A 53 6.19 20.21 16.47
C VAL A 53 6.51 21.58 17.06
N THR A 54 7.57 22.23 16.57
CA THR A 54 7.95 23.58 17.03
C THR A 54 6.93 24.64 16.58
N SER A 55 6.41 24.56 15.35
CA SER A 55 5.42 25.51 14.82
C SER A 55 4.03 25.31 15.43
N ASN A 56 3.65 24.08 15.79
CA ASN A 56 2.31 23.73 16.25
C ASN A 56 2.05 23.99 17.74
N GLN A 57 3.03 24.47 18.52
CA GLN A 57 2.78 24.99 19.88
C GLN A 57 1.76 26.15 19.92
N ASN A 58 1.38 26.69 18.75
CA ASN A 58 0.42 27.79 18.60
C ASN A 58 -0.85 27.48 17.79
N SER A 59 -1.15 26.23 17.38
CA SER A 59 -2.39 25.97 16.62
C SER A 59 -3.02 24.58 16.82
N ASN A 60 -4.36 24.57 16.96
CA ASN A 60 -5.18 23.36 17.07
C ASN A 60 -5.48 22.80 15.66
N ALA A 61 -4.65 21.89 15.14
CA ALA A 61 -4.92 21.20 13.88
C ALA A 61 -6.09 20.20 14.00
N LYS A 62 -6.92 20.11 12.95
CA LYS A 62 -8.08 19.22 12.85
C LYS A 62 -7.82 18.06 11.88
N ASN A 63 -8.23 16.87 12.30
CA ASN A 63 -8.17 15.59 11.58
C ASN A 63 -8.82 15.62 10.19
N GLY A 64 -8.02 15.41 9.15
CA GLY A 64 -8.42 14.79 7.89
C GLY A 64 -7.62 13.50 7.72
N GLY A 65 -8.26 12.39 7.32
CA GLY A 65 -7.55 11.14 7.05
C GLY A 65 -6.50 11.36 5.95
N ALA A 66 -5.23 11.08 6.24
CA ALA A 66 -4.11 11.45 5.37
C ALA A 66 -4.00 10.58 4.10
N PHE A 67 -4.51 9.35 4.11
CA PHE A 67 -4.36 8.40 3.00
C PHE A 67 -5.62 7.54 2.80
N LYS A 68 -5.74 6.88 1.63
CA LYS A 68 -6.92 6.06 1.28
C LYS A 68 -6.95 4.77 2.07
N THR A 69 -8.06 4.51 2.77
CA THR A 69 -8.32 3.22 3.41
C THR A 69 -9.51 2.50 2.76
N VAL A 70 -9.48 1.18 2.76
CA VAL A 70 -10.61 0.29 2.48
C VAL A 70 -11.05 -0.29 3.83
N ASN A 71 -12.26 0.07 4.28
CA ASN A 71 -12.77 -0.30 5.61
C ASN A 71 -11.81 0.07 6.77
N GLY A 72 -11.08 1.19 6.65
CA GLY A 72 -10.11 1.63 7.66
C GLY A 72 -8.71 1.02 7.55
N VAL A 73 -8.42 0.23 6.50
CA VAL A 73 -7.12 -0.41 6.26
C VAL A 73 -6.51 0.03 4.92
N TYR A 74 -5.21 0.30 4.90
CA TYR A 74 -4.41 0.57 3.72
C TYR A 74 -4.10 -0.74 2.98
N GLU A 75 -4.71 -0.95 1.82
CA GLU A 75 -4.40 -2.10 0.97
C GLU A 75 -3.19 -1.79 0.09
N ILE A 76 -2.11 -2.54 0.29
CA ILE A 76 -0.85 -2.40 -0.46
C ILE A 76 -0.80 -3.50 -1.51
N PRO A 77 -0.85 -3.16 -2.81
CA PRO A 77 -0.75 -4.17 -3.86
C PRO A 77 0.64 -4.80 -3.85
N VAL A 78 0.69 -6.13 -3.81
CA VAL A 78 1.94 -6.89 -3.90
C VAL A 78 1.96 -7.76 -5.14
N VAL A 79 3.13 -7.91 -5.74
CA VAL A 79 3.41 -8.92 -6.76
C VAL A 79 4.45 -9.89 -6.21
N VAL A 80 4.18 -11.18 -6.34
CA VAL A 80 5.06 -12.25 -5.87
C VAL A 80 5.74 -12.90 -7.07
N HIS A 81 7.04 -12.68 -7.20
CA HIS A 81 7.90 -13.26 -8.21
C HIS A 81 8.53 -14.55 -7.66
N VAL A 82 7.99 -15.71 -8.04
CA VAL A 82 8.53 -17.01 -7.66
C VAL A 82 9.64 -17.40 -8.62
N ILE A 83 10.87 -17.44 -8.14
CA ILE A 83 12.04 -17.86 -8.91
C ILE A 83 12.26 -19.35 -8.60
N ALA A 84 11.73 -20.20 -9.46
CA ALA A 84 11.74 -21.65 -9.24
C ALA A 84 12.98 -22.29 -9.90
N PRO A 85 13.59 -23.32 -9.29
CA PRO A 85 14.55 -24.17 -9.98
C PRO A 85 13.93 -24.81 -11.22
N THR A 86 14.78 -25.20 -12.18
CA THR A 86 14.32 -25.91 -13.39
C THR A 86 13.51 -27.15 -13.01
N ASP A 87 12.37 -27.33 -13.68
CA ASP A 87 11.43 -28.46 -13.49
C ASP A 87 10.83 -28.61 -12.09
N ALA A 88 10.97 -27.62 -11.19
CA ALA A 88 10.34 -27.68 -9.87
C ALA A 88 8.81 -27.64 -9.99
N ALA A 89 8.13 -28.71 -9.56
CA ALA A 89 6.67 -28.79 -9.58
C ALA A 89 6.02 -27.78 -8.64
N ILE A 90 4.86 -27.24 -9.01
CA ILE A 90 4.07 -26.35 -8.13
C ILE A 90 3.65 -27.11 -6.87
N GLY A 91 3.79 -26.46 -5.70
CA GLY A 91 3.59 -27.05 -4.37
C GLY A 91 4.85 -27.69 -3.78
N SER A 92 5.96 -27.79 -4.54
CA SER A 92 7.22 -28.34 -4.05
C SER A 92 7.97 -27.38 -3.10
N ALA A 93 9.11 -27.84 -2.56
CA ALA A 93 9.93 -27.09 -1.62
C ALA A 93 10.32 -25.68 -2.10
N TYR A 94 10.58 -25.52 -3.41
CA TYR A 94 11.09 -24.29 -4.02
C TYR A 94 10.13 -23.65 -5.04
N ASN A 95 8.91 -24.17 -5.18
CA ASN A 95 7.91 -23.63 -6.09
C ASN A 95 6.53 -23.70 -5.43
N LYS A 96 6.30 -22.86 -4.41
CA LYS A 96 5.09 -22.89 -3.56
C LYS A 96 3.83 -22.58 -4.35
N SER A 97 2.74 -23.28 -4.06
CA SER A 97 1.43 -23.06 -4.69
C SER A 97 0.83 -21.69 -4.35
N ASP A 98 -0.09 -21.21 -5.19
CA ASP A 98 -0.78 -19.94 -4.99
C ASP A 98 -1.51 -19.89 -3.64
N VAL A 99 -2.14 -21.00 -3.23
CA VAL A 99 -2.82 -21.13 -1.93
C VAL A 99 -1.84 -20.98 -0.77
N GLN A 100 -0.64 -21.55 -0.88
CA GLN A 100 0.40 -21.40 0.16
C GLN A 100 0.91 -19.96 0.26
N ILE A 101 1.09 -19.29 -0.89
CA ILE A 101 1.52 -17.90 -0.94
C ILE A 101 0.42 -16.97 -0.37
N GLN A 102 -0.84 -17.20 -0.73
CA GLN A 102 -1.96 -16.43 -0.17
C GLN A 102 -2.06 -16.61 1.35
N ALA A 103 -2.00 -17.86 1.84
CA ALA A 103 -2.02 -18.12 3.27
C ALA A 103 -0.84 -17.47 4.02
N TRP A 104 0.33 -17.38 3.38
CA TRP A 104 1.49 -16.69 3.94
C TRP A 104 1.29 -15.17 4.06
N LEU A 105 0.72 -14.54 3.03
CA LEU A 105 0.31 -13.13 3.10
C LEU A 105 -0.78 -12.91 4.16
N ASP A 106 -1.75 -13.82 4.29
CA ASP A 106 -2.82 -13.72 5.29
C ASP A 106 -2.28 -13.79 6.72
N ARG A 107 -1.28 -14.65 6.99
CA ARG A 107 -0.59 -14.70 8.29
C ARG A 107 0.12 -13.38 8.59
N CYS A 108 0.86 -12.85 7.61
CA CYS A 108 1.53 -11.55 7.73
C CYS A 108 0.53 -10.42 8.01
N ASN A 109 -0.58 -10.38 7.28
CA ASN A 109 -1.66 -9.41 7.49
C ASN A 109 -2.28 -9.51 8.90
N ALA A 110 -2.48 -10.73 9.41
CA ALA A 110 -2.98 -10.93 10.77
C ALA A 110 -1.97 -10.47 11.84
N MET A 111 -0.66 -10.59 11.58
CA MET A 111 0.39 -10.08 12.48
C MET A 111 0.36 -8.54 12.54
N TYR A 112 0.26 -7.86 11.39
CA TYR A 112 0.08 -6.40 11.36
C TYR A 112 -1.22 -5.93 12.00
N ALA A 113 -2.29 -6.69 11.81
CA ALA A 113 -3.57 -6.40 12.45
C ALA A 113 -3.58 -6.69 13.97
N GLY A 114 -2.50 -7.26 14.54
CA GLY A 114 -2.47 -7.67 15.95
C GLY A 114 -3.46 -8.80 16.30
N THR A 115 -3.95 -9.54 15.30
CA THR A 115 -4.98 -10.59 15.45
C THR A 115 -4.45 -12.00 15.21
N TYR A 116 -3.16 -12.15 14.88
CA TYR A 116 -2.54 -13.44 14.61
C TYR A 116 -2.67 -14.40 15.81
N GLN A 117 -3.09 -15.63 15.53
CA GLN A 117 -3.26 -16.67 16.53
C GLN A 117 -2.02 -17.55 16.57
N TRP A 118 -1.14 -17.29 17.53
CA TRP A 118 0.10 -18.05 17.75
C TRP A 118 -0.21 -19.49 18.18
N ALA A 119 0.43 -20.48 17.57
CA ALA A 119 0.08 -21.89 17.80
C ALA A 119 0.32 -22.35 19.24
N GLN A 120 1.30 -21.74 19.92
CA GLN A 120 1.64 -22.01 21.32
C GLN A 120 1.01 -21.01 22.29
N GLY A 121 0.15 -20.11 21.81
CA GLY A 121 -0.41 -19.01 22.60
C GLY A 121 0.58 -17.84 22.77
N VAL A 122 0.26 -16.92 23.67
CA VAL A 122 1.10 -15.75 23.99
C VAL A 122 1.63 -15.86 25.42
N PRO A 123 2.87 -15.37 25.69
CA PRO A 123 3.39 -15.26 27.05
C PRO A 123 2.46 -14.42 27.96
N ALA A 124 2.42 -14.72 29.26
CA ALA A 124 1.57 -14.00 30.21
C ALA A 124 1.94 -12.51 30.35
N ASP A 125 3.21 -12.19 30.10
CA ASP A 125 3.80 -10.85 30.14
C ASP A 125 3.95 -10.22 28.74
N PHE A 126 3.32 -10.80 27.72
CA PHE A 126 3.36 -10.34 26.33
C PHE A 126 2.81 -8.91 26.14
N GLY A 127 1.86 -8.50 26.98
CA GLY A 127 1.17 -7.22 26.84
C GLY A 127 0.32 -7.15 25.56
N ASN A 128 0.14 -5.94 25.03
CA ASN A 128 -0.66 -5.71 23.82
C ASN A 128 0.24 -5.58 22.58
N ALA A 129 -0.22 -6.11 21.45
CA ALA A 129 0.37 -5.85 20.15
C ALA A 129 -0.26 -4.61 19.51
N ALA A 130 0.57 -3.71 18.96
CA ALA A 130 0.06 -2.60 18.17
C ALA A 130 -0.63 -3.09 16.91
N THR A 131 -1.66 -2.36 16.48
CA THR A 131 -2.34 -2.59 15.21
C THR A 131 -1.78 -1.62 14.19
N MET A 132 -1.25 -2.15 13.10
CA MET A 132 -0.91 -1.39 11.90
C MET A 132 -2.02 -1.61 10.88
N PRO A 133 -2.77 -0.57 10.46
CA PRO A 133 -3.89 -0.71 9.55
C PRO A 133 -3.40 -0.92 8.10
N ILE A 134 -2.52 -1.88 7.87
CA ILE A 134 -1.93 -2.20 6.56
C ILE A 134 -2.25 -3.65 6.22
N LYS A 135 -2.55 -3.87 4.94
CA LYS A 135 -2.86 -5.19 4.40
C LYS A 135 -2.20 -5.36 3.04
N LEU A 136 -1.34 -6.37 2.93
CA LEU A 136 -0.77 -6.82 1.67
C LEU A 136 -1.85 -7.58 0.88
N VAL A 137 -2.08 -7.17 -0.36
CA VAL A 137 -3.09 -7.77 -1.24
C VAL A 137 -2.43 -8.11 -2.56
N LEU A 138 -2.54 -9.37 -3.00
CA LEU A 138 -2.04 -9.77 -4.32
C LEU A 138 -2.64 -8.87 -5.40
N ALA A 139 -1.77 -8.44 -6.32
CA ALA A 139 -2.18 -7.69 -7.48
C ALA A 139 -3.26 -8.44 -8.27
N LYS A 140 -4.27 -7.70 -8.72
CA LYS A 140 -5.35 -8.21 -9.57
C LYS A 140 -5.27 -7.67 -10.99
N ARG A 141 -4.46 -6.63 -11.21
CA ARG A 141 -4.07 -6.13 -12.52
C ARG A 141 -2.55 -6.04 -12.67
N ASP A 142 -2.03 -6.33 -13.85
CA ASP A 142 -0.61 -6.20 -14.19
C ASP A 142 -0.28 -4.76 -14.67
N PRO A 143 1.01 -4.42 -14.88
CA PRO A 143 1.41 -3.10 -15.35
C PRO A 143 0.88 -2.73 -16.75
N SER A 144 0.47 -3.74 -17.53
CA SER A 144 -0.18 -3.58 -18.84
C SER A 144 -1.71 -3.62 -18.74
N CYS A 145 -2.26 -3.50 -17.53
CA CYS A 145 -3.69 -3.45 -17.22
C CYS A 145 -4.46 -4.76 -17.43
N ASN A 146 -3.79 -5.89 -17.66
CA ASN A 146 -4.46 -7.18 -17.79
C ASN A 146 -4.76 -7.78 -16.42
N ALA A 147 -5.75 -8.67 -16.35
CA ALA A 147 -6.02 -9.41 -15.13
C ALA A 147 -4.83 -10.32 -14.79
N THR A 148 -4.49 -10.38 -13.50
CA THR A 148 -3.39 -11.21 -12.99
C THR A 148 -3.79 -11.80 -11.64
N THR A 149 -3.13 -12.89 -11.26
CA THR A 149 -3.20 -13.45 -9.90
C THR A 149 -2.26 -12.72 -8.93
N GLY A 150 -1.35 -11.89 -9.46
CA GLY A 150 -0.29 -11.26 -8.68
C GLY A 150 0.85 -12.21 -8.31
N ILE A 151 0.84 -13.44 -8.82
CA ILE A 151 1.89 -14.44 -8.63
C ILE A 151 2.44 -14.83 -9.99
N ILE A 152 3.74 -14.59 -10.20
CA ILE A 152 4.43 -14.87 -11.47
C ILE A 152 5.57 -15.84 -11.20
N ARG A 153 5.74 -16.83 -12.06
CA ARG A 153 6.73 -17.91 -11.88
C ARG A 153 7.76 -17.85 -12.99
N TYR A 154 9.02 -17.86 -12.60
CA TYR A 154 10.16 -17.76 -13.51
C TYR A 154 11.08 -18.96 -13.32
N ASN A 155 11.65 -19.47 -14.41
CA ASN A 155 12.64 -20.55 -14.37
C ASN A 155 14.01 -19.96 -14.02
N GLY A 156 14.33 -19.91 -12.73
CA GLY A 156 15.60 -19.43 -12.21
C GLY A 156 16.80 -20.24 -12.67
N GLY A 157 16.63 -21.52 -12.99
CA GLY A 157 17.73 -22.36 -13.47
C GLY A 157 18.25 -22.02 -14.87
N THR A 158 17.58 -21.10 -15.58
CA THR A 158 18.17 -20.44 -16.77
C THR A 158 19.39 -19.58 -16.42
N LEU A 159 19.48 -19.11 -15.17
CA LEU A 159 20.64 -18.40 -14.64
C LEU A 159 21.67 -19.40 -14.12
N THR A 160 22.88 -19.36 -14.69
CA THR A 160 23.96 -20.28 -14.31
C THR A 160 24.26 -20.19 -12.82
N GLY A 161 24.21 -21.33 -12.12
CA GLY A 161 24.46 -21.44 -10.68
C GLY A 161 23.23 -21.30 -9.78
N TYR A 162 22.06 -20.89 -10.30
CA TYR A 162 20.87 -20.68 -9.48
C TYR A 162 20.33 -21.95 -8.81
N ASN A 163 20.21 -23.06 -9.56
CA ASN A 163 19.65 -24.30 -9.03
C ASN A 163 20.44 -24.84 -7.83
N GLU A 164 21.76 -24.71 -7.88
CA GLU A 164 22.66 -25.23 -6.87
C GLU A 164 22.84 -24.27 -5.69
N TYR A 165 23.07 -22.99 -5.98
CA TYR A 165 23.50 -21.99 -4.99
C TYR A 165 22.45 -20.91 -4.67
N GLY A 166 21.47 -20.72 -5.55
CA GLY A 166 20.49 -19.63 -5.43
C GLY A 166 21.13 -18.26 -5.56
N ILE A 167 20.73 -17.32 -4.69
CA ILE A 167 21.24 -15.95 -4.69
C ILE A 167 22.49 -15.87 -3.80
N LYS A 168 23.54 -15.21 -4.29
CA LYS A 168 24.77 -14.98 -3.53
C LYS A 168 24.68 -13.71 -2.69
N ARG A 169 25.13 -13.79 -1.43
CA ARG A 169 25.22 -12.66 -0.50
C ARG A 169 26.63 -12.57 0.09
N ASN A 170 27.02 -13.59 0.85
CA ASN A 170 28.34 -13.69 1.48
C ASN A 170 29.29 -14.66 0.75
N GLY A 171 28.74 -15.53 -0.10
CA GLY A 171 29.50 -16.49 -0.90
C GLY A 171 29.95 -15.97 -2.26
N THR A 172 30.74 -16.78 -2.96
CA THR A 172 31.22 -16.50 -4.32
C THR A 172 30.32 -17.11 -5.42
N ASN A 173 29.57 -18.16 -5.08
CA ASN A 173 28.77 -18.95 -6.01
C ASN A 173 27.29 -18.55 -5.98
N GLY A 174 26.60 -18.69 -7.11
CA GLY A 174 25.20 -18.28 -7.28
C GLY A 174 25.05 -16.99 -8.06
N VAL A 175 23.82 -16.47 -8.09
CA VAL A 175 23.44 -15.31 -8.92
C VAL A 175 23.26 -14.06 -8.06
N THR A 176 23.39 -12.88 -8.65
CA THR A 176 23.03 -11.62 -7.98
C THR A 176 21.53 -11.35 -8.07
N THR A 177 21.01 -10.49 -7.20
CA THR A 177 19.64 -9.97 -7.31
C THR A 177 19.41 -9.28 -8.66
N ALA A 178 20.40 -8.53 -9.17
CA ALA A 178 20.35 -7.91 -10.49
C ALA A 178 20.18 -8.95 -11.63
N GLN A 179 20.85 -10.10 -11.55
CA GLN A 179 20.67 -11.19 -12.53
C GLN A 179 19.27 -11.79 -12.44
N VAL A 180 18.72 -12.00 -11.25
CA VAL A 180 17.33 -12.45 -11.06
C VAL A 180 16.35 -11.48 -11.74
N LYS A 181 16.58 -10.18 -11.58
CA LYS A 181 15.74 -9.12 -12.15
C LYS A 181 15.76 -9.06 -13.69
N THR A 182 16.72 -9.72 -14.35
CA THR A 182 16.73 -9.85 -15.82
C THR A 182 15.65 -10.80 -16.35
N ILE A 183 15.28 -11.82 -15.56
CA ILE A 183 14.22 -12.77 -15.92
C ILE A 183 12.89 -12.43 -15.23
N ALA A 184 12.95 -11.80 -14.06
CA ALA A 184 11.79 -11.39 -13.26
C ALA A 184 11.83 -9.87 -13.05
N PRO A 185 11.37 -9.09 -14.04
CA PRO A 185 11.47 -7.64 -13.97
C PRO A 185 10.57 -7.05 -12.88
N HIS A 186 11.07 -5.98 -12.28
CA HIS A 186 10.33 -5.17 -11.31
C HIS A 186 9.02 -4.66 -11.91
N TRP A 187 7.95 -4.73 -11.11
CA TRP A 187 6.75 -3.95 -11.37
C TRP A 187 6.89 -2.56 -10.74
N PRO A 188 6.28 -1.51 -11.32
CA PRO A 188 6.47 -0.14 -10.88
C PRO A 188 6.16 0.06 -9.38
N GLU A 189 7.11 0.60 -8.64
CA GLU A 189 7.13 0.71 -7.18
C GLU A 189 6.12 1.73 -6.66
N ALA A 190 5.70 2.67 -7.52
CA ALA A 190 4.59 3.56 -7.24
C ALA A 190 3.21 2.84 -7.26
N SER A 191 3.15 1.57 -7.66
CA SER A 191 1.90 0.82 -7.80
C SER A 191 1.93 -0.58 -7.18
N TYR A 192 3.11 -1.16 -6.98
CA TYR A 192 3.27 -2.49 -6.41
C TYR A 192 4.49 -2.56 -5.48
N PHE A 193 4.37 -3.33 -4.40
CA PHE A 193 5.53 -3.81 -3.66
C PHE A 193 5.97 -5.17 -4.20
N ASN A 194 7.24 -5.28 -4.61
CA ASN A 194 7.80 -6.48 -5.24
C ASN A 194 8.34 -7.45 -4.18
N ILE A 195 7.86 -8.70 -4.19
CA ILE A 195 8.31 -9.77 -3.29
C ILE A 195 8.87 -10.91 -4.15
N TYR A 196 10.15 -11.23 -3.99
CA TYR A 196 10.81 -12.35 -4.66
C TYR A 196 10.89 -13.56 -3.76
N ILE A 197 10.36 -14.69 -4.20
CA ILE A 197 10.55 -15.98 -3.53
C ILE A 197 11.67 -16.74 -4.23
N MET A 198 12.75 -17.01 -3.50
CA MET A 198 13.97 -17.67 -4.01
C MET A 198 14.18 -19.05 -3.40
N ASN A 199 14.95 -19.91 -4.08
CA ASN A 199 15.23 -21.27 -3.62
C ASN A 199 16.24 -21.33 -2.45
N LYS A 200 17.38 -20.67 -2.57
CA LYS A 200 18.55 -20.76 -1.68
C LYS A 200 19.27 -19.42 -1.59
N VAL A 201 20.06 -19.27 -0.53
CA VAL A 201 21.02 -18.17 -0.37
C VAL A 201 22.37 -18.77 -0.03
N ASP A 202 23.41 -18.44 -0.80
CA ASP A 202 24.77 -18.98 -0.63
C ASP A 202 24.81 -20.52 -0.55
N GLY A 203 23.93 -21.20 -1.29
CA GLY A 203 23.75 -22.67 -1.25
C GLY A 203 22.91 -23.20 -0.09
N GLY A 204 22.63 -22.37 0.93
CA GLY A 204 21.77 -22.71 2.05
C GLY A 204 20.29 -22.71 1.66
N GLY A 205 19.63 -23.87 1.77
CA GLY A 205 18.20 -24.02 1.49
C GLY A 205 17.30 -23.69 2.68
N GLN A 206 17.38 -24.49 3.75
CA GLN A 206 16.47 -24.40 4.89
C GLN A 206 16.98 -23.48 6.02
N TYR A 207 18.27 -23.22 6.08
CA TYR A 207 18.93 -22.46 7.15
C TYR A 207 19.79 -21.31 6.59
N GLY A 208 20.28 -20.42 7.46
CA GLY A 208 20.95 -19.16 7.10
C GLY A 208 19.96 -18.06 6.73
N ILE A 209 20.41 -17.03 6.00
CA ILE A 209 19.62 -15.83 5.62
C ILE A 209 18.23 -16.20 5.10
N MET A 210 17.15 -15.83 5.79
CA MET A 210 15.78 -16.15 5.37
C MET A 210 15.18 -15.10 4.45
N GLY A 211 15.56 -13.85 4.62
CA GLY A 211 15.14 -12.77 3.74
C GLY A 211 15.94 -11.49 3.95
N TRP A 212 15.59 -10.49 3.16
CA TRP A 212 15.98 -9.09 3.34
C TRP A 212 14.96 -8.20 2.64
N ALA A 213 14.96 -6.92 3.00
CA ALA A 213 14.12 -5.91 2.39
C ALA A 213 14.84 -4.57 2.18
N GLY A 214 14.37 -3.81 1.20
CA GLY A 214 14.71 -2.41 1.00
C GLY A 214 13.93 -1.51 1.95
N LEU A 215 14.60 -0.48 2.47
CA LEU A 215 13.99 0.63 3.19
C LEU A 215 13.16 1.52 2.24
N PRO A 216 12.11 2.23 2.70
CA PRO A 216 11.33 3.12 1.85
C PRO A 216 12.15 4.26 1.24
N GLN A 217 13.27 4.63 1.87
CA GLN A 217 14.24 5.61 1.37
C GLN A 217 15.06 5.12 0.17
N ASN A 218 15.13 3.80 -0.04
CA ASN A 218 15.93 3.22 -1.12
C ASN A 218 15.37 3.65 -2.49
N PRO A 219 16.22 3.78 -3.52
CA PRO A 219 15.77 3.94 -4.89
C PRO A 219 14.79 2.82 -5.28
N ASP A 220 13.86 3.12 -6.20
CA ASP A 220 12.82 2.18 -6.61
C ASP A 220 13.39 0.82 -7.07
N SER A 221 14.54 0.81 -7.76
CA SER A 221 15.23 -0.42 -8.18
C SER A 221 15.72 -1.34 -7.06
N SER A 222 15.69 -0.86 -5.82
CA SER A 222 16.15 -1.51 -4.59
C SER A 222 15.10 -1.42 -3.46
N TYR A 223 13.84 -1.13 -3.82
CA TYR A 223 12.68 -1.17 -2.92
C TYR A 223 11.86 -2.45 -3.17
N GLU A 224 12.41 -3.56 -2.71
CA GLU A 224 11.81 -4.89 -2.81
C GLU A 224 12.11 -5.73 -1.57
N SER A 225 11.51 -6.91 -1.52
CA SER A 225 11.89 -7.94 -0.55
C SER A 225 12.25 -9.26 -1.24
N PHE A 226 13.29 -9.93 -0.75
CA PHE A 226 13.66 -11.29 -1.14
C PHE A 226 13.44 -12.25 0.02
N MET A 227 12.85 -13.40 -0.26
CA MET A 227 12.35 -14.36 0.72
C MET A 227 12.71 -15.78 0.32
N LYS A 228 13.29 -16.56 1.22
CA LYS A 228 13.50 -18.00 0.98
C LYS A 228 12.16 -18.71 0.88
N SER A 229 12.04 -19.62 -0.07
CA SER A 229 10.80 -20.38 -0.31
C SER A 229 10.28 -21.13 0.92
N PHE A 230 11.17 -21.57 1.81
CA PHE A 230 10.77 -22.31 3.01
C PHE A 230 9.84 -21.50 3.94
N VAL A 231 10.05 -20.19 4.10
CA VAL A 231 9.30 -19.34 5.04
C VAL A 231 7.80 -19.29 4.74
N VAL A 232 7.44 -19.47 3.47
CA VAL A 232 6.04 -19.42 2.98
C VAL A 232 5.14 -20.44 3.68
N THR A 233 5.69 -21.58 4.07
CA THR A 233 4.92 -22.70 4.64
C THR A 233 5.21 -22.97 6.11
N LEU A 234 6.17 -22.25 6.70
CA LEU A 234 6.49 -22.41 8.12
C LEU A 234 5.38 -21.81 8.99
N GLN A 235 4.97 -22.59 9.99
CA GLN A 235 4.01 -22.17 11.01
C GLN A 235 4.66 -21.08 11.87
N ASP A 236 3.91 -20.04 12.18
CA ASP A 236 4.35 -18.90 13.02
C ASP A 236 5.61 -18.18 12.50
N ASP A 237 5.95 -18.38 11.23
CA ASP A 237 7.05 -17.67 10.59
C ASP A 237 6.74 -16.18 10.44
N ILE A 238 7.67 -15.37 10.93
CA ILE A 238 7.54 -13.90 10.96
C ILE A 238 8.33 -13.20 9.87
N THR A 239 9.09 -13.91 9.05
CA THR A 239 10.10 -13.32 8.16
C THR A 239 9.48 -12.24 7.29
N LEU A 240 8.30 -12.49 6.70
CA LEU A 240 7.61 -11.48 5.90
C LEU A 240 7.20 -10.23 6.70
N ALA A 241 6.67 -10.40 7.91
CA ALA A 241 6.29 -9.26 8.75
C ALA A 241 7.52 -8.47 9.24
N HIS A 242 8.64 -9.16 9.48
CA HIS A 242 9.91 -8.52 9.82
C HIS A 242 10.45 -7.70 8.64
N GLU A 243 10.63 -8.31 7.47
CA GLU A 243 11.19 -7.63 6.30
C GLU A 243 10.27 -6.53 5.77
N PHE A 244 8.95 -6.75 5.74
CA PHE A 244 8.03 -5.69 5.34
C PHE A 244 7.99 -4.56 6.38
N GLY A 245 8.29 -4.85 7.66
CA GLY A 245 8.55 -3.84 8.69
C GLY A 245 9.69 -2.90 8.30
N HIS A 246 10.79 -3.47 7.79
CA HIS A 246 11.87 -2.68 7.19
C HIS A 246 11.41 -1.87 5.97
N SER A 247 10.61 -2.45 5.08
CA SER A 247 10.04 -1.71 3.93
C SER A 247 9.06 -0.59 4.30
N MET A 248 8.62 -0.52 5.55
CA MET A 248 7.87 0.60 6.11
C MET A 248 8.75 1.57 6.91
N GLY A 249 10.06 1.31 7.04
CA GLY A 249 11.02 2.19 7.71
C GLY A 249 11.30 1.85 9.17
N LEU A 250 11.00 0.62 9.61
CA LEU A 250 11.43 0.12 10.92
C LEU A 250 12.87 -0.41 10.84
N LEU A 251 13.60 -0.25 11.93
CA LEU A 251 14.96 -0.76 12.09
C LEU A 251 14.97 -1.88 13.14
N HIS A 252 16.05 -2.65 13.19
CA HIS A 252 16.23 -3.60 14.29
C HIS A 252 16.31 -2.87 15.63
N THR A 253 15.68 -3.41 16.67
CA THR A 253 15.64 -2.77 18.01
C THR A 253 17.03 -2.64 18.66
N PHE A 254 18.02 -3.37 18.15
CA PHE A 254 19.41 -3.30 18.58
C PHE A 254 20.27 -2.39 17.69
N GLY A 255 19.66 -1.67 16.76
CA GLY A 255 20.35 -0.77 15.84
C GLY A 255 21.40 -1.49 15.00
N ASN A 256 22.58 -0.88 14.85
CA ASN A 256 23.67 -1.38 14.00
C ASN A 256 24.78 -2.13 14.78
N VAL A 257 24.53 -2.53 16.03
CA VAL A 257 25.54 -3.29 16.80
C VAL A 257 25.68 -4.71 16.28
N ASN A 258 26.78 -5.37 16.68
CA ASN A 258 26.99 -6.77 16.34
C ASN A 258 25.79 -7.61 16.84
N PRO A 259 25.03 -8.25 15.92
CA PRO A 259 23.85 -9.04 16.31
C PRO A 259 24.22 -10.38 16.95
N ASP A 260 25.48 -10.80 16.92
CA ASP A 260 25.96 -12.08 17.42
C ASP A 260 26.53 -11.99 18.84
N ALA A 261 25.74 -11.47 19.78
CA ALA A 261 26.11 -11.54 21.19
C ALA A 261 26.21 -13.02 21.63
N PRO A 262 27.22 -13.41 22.43
CA PRO A 262 27.29 -14.75 23.01
C PRO A 262 26.03 -15.08 23.81
N GLN A 263 25.60 -16.34 23.79
CA GLN A 263 24.49 -16.80 24.61
C GLN A 263 24.77 -16.52 26.10
N GLY A 264 23.79 -15.94 26.79
CA GLY A 264 23.88 -15.60 28.20
C GLY A 264 24.79 -14.41 28.50
N ASP A 265 25.18 -13.61 27.50
CA ASP A 265 26.02 -12.44 27.74
C ASP A 265 25.30 -11.41 28.63
N THR A 266 25.96 -11.06 29.73
CA THR A 266 25.49 -10.12 30.76
C THR A 266 26.24 -8.79 30.72
N THR A 267 27.03 -8.54 29.68
CA THR A 267 27.83 -7.32 29.54
C THR A 267 27.05 -6.26 28.77
N THR A 268 27.53 -5.02 28.81
CA THR A 268 26.98 -3.92 28.00
C THR A 268 27.67 -3.77 26.64
N THR A 269 28.62 -4.66 26.30
CA THR A 269 29.45 -4.55 25.09
C THR A 269 28.65 -4.66 23.79
N PHE A 270 27.53 -5.39 23.81
CA PHE A 270 26.65 -5.58 22.65
C PHE A 270 25.42 -4.67 22.65
N CYS A 271 25.34 -3.73 23.59
CA CYS A 271 24.25 -2.78 23.65
C CYS A 271 24.50 -1.61 22.68
N PRO A 272 23.48 -1.15 21.95
CA PRO A 272 23.61 -0.02 21.04
C PRO A 272 23.99 1.27 21.77
N PRO A 273 24.77 2.20 21.20
CA PRO A 273 25.15 3.44 21.89
C PRO A 273 23.91 4.29 22.17
N THR A 274 23.95 5.08 23.24
CA THR A 274 22.84 5.98 23.61
C THR A 274 23.33 7.40 23.85
N THR A 275 22.53 8.36 23.40
CA THR A 275 22.64 9.81 23.63
C THR A 275 21.62 10.31 24.65
N ASN A 276 20.83 9.39 25.24
CA ASN A 276 19.63 9.65 26.06
C ASN A 276 18.48 10.31 25.28
N ASP A 277 18.42 10.13 23.96
CA ASP A 277 17.33 10.57 23.11
C ASP A 277 16.82 9.39 22.27
N CYS A 278 15.73 8.77 22.73
CA CYS A 278 15.10 7.62 22.09
C CYS A 278 14.55 7.89 20.68
N SER A 279 14.45 9.16 20.26
CA SER A 279 14.02 9.49 18.90
C SER A 279 15.13 9.31 17.86
N VAL A 280 16.39 9.20 18.30
CA VAL A 280 17.58 9.04 17.44
C VAL A 280 18.47 7.87 17.85
N ASP A 281 18.39 7.41 19.10
CA ASP A 281 19.09 6.23 19.59
C ASP A 281 18.47 4.94 19.02
N ASP A 282 19.29 3.89 18.91
CA ASP A 282 18.89 2.53 18.57
C ASP A 282 18.05 2.41 17.27
N ASP A 283 16.76 2.09 17.39
CA ASP A 283 15.80 2.00 16.30
C ASP A 283 14.97 3.29 16.11
N GLY A 284 15.25 4.34 16.89
CA GLY A 284 14.61 5.65 16.85
C GLY A 284 13.12 5.59 17.19
N VAL A 285 12.73 4.70 18.11
CA VAL A 285 11.37 4.54 18.61
C VAL A 285 11.41 4.59 20.16
N CYS A 286 10.54 5.40 20.76
CA CYS A 286 10.63 5.68 22.20
C CYS A 286 9.91 4.67 23.10
N ASP A 287 9.02 3.83 22.54
CA ASP A 287 8.34 2.77 23.28
C ASP A 287 8.94 1.37 23.02
N THR A 288 10.07 1.32 22.31
CA THR A 288 10.96 0.17 22.23
C THR A 288 12.10 0.39 23.22
N GLU A 289 12.22 -0.49 24.21
CA GLU A 289 13.34 -0.42 25.13
C GLU A 289 14.65 -0.78 24.42
N ARG A 290 15.72 -0.06 24.79
CA ARG A 290 17.08 -0.34 24.34
C ARG A 290 17.47 -1.77 24.67
N SER A 291 17.93 -2.53 23.67
CA SER A 291 18.33 -3.93 23.87
C SER A 291 19.40 -4.36 22.87
N ARG A 292 20.13 -5.42 23.22
CA ARG A 292 20.98 -6.13 22.26
C ARG A 292 20.16 -7.10 21.42
N SER A 293 20.77 -7.65 20.38
CA SER A 293 20.20 -8.83 19.71
C SER A 293 20.13 -10.00 20.69
N LEU A 294 19.01 -10.74 20.65
CA LEU A 294 18.76 -11.94 21.45
C LEU A 294 18.92 -13.23 20.64
N LEU A 295 19.65 -13.16 19.51
CA LEU A 295 19.62 -14.20 18.48
C LEU A 295 20.00 -15.58 19.01
N ASN A 296 20.96 -15.60 19.94
CA ASN A 296 21.53 -16.79 20.54
C ASN A 296 20.91 -17.14 21.90
N ASP A 297 20.00 -16.31 22.41
CA ASP A 297 19.40 -16.48 23.73
C ASP A 297 18.02 -17.14 23.65
N PRO A 298 17.64 -17.91 24.68
CA PRO A 298 16.22 -18.18 24.90
C PRO A 298 15.50 -16.86 25.17
N ALA A 299 14.25 -16.74 24.71
CA ALA A 299 13.48 -15.51 24.94
C ALA A 299 13.34 -15.24 26.45
N PRO A 300 13.86 -14.10 26.96
CA PRO A 300 13.72 -13.72 28.36
C PRO A 300 12.26 -13.35 28.70
N THR A 301 12.00 -13.15 29.98
CA THR A 301 10.72 -12.68 30.53
C THR A 301 10.88 -11.33 31.20
N ASN A 302 9.78 -10.69 31.61
CA ASN A 302 9.81 -9.45 32.38
C ASN A 302 10.40 -9.61 33.82
N ASN A 303 10.81 -10.83 34.21
CA ASN A 303 11.57 -11.08 35.44
C ASN A 303 13.08 -11.10 35.22
N ASP A 304 13.53 -11.16 33.96
CA ASP A 304 14.94 -11.22 33.60
C ASP A 304 15.51 -9.82 33.37
N MET A 305 16.79 -9.64 33.68
CA MET A 305 17.48 -8.36 33.57
C MET A 305 17.84 -8.03 32.11
N ASN A 306 17.44 -6.85 31.65
CA ASN A 306 17.96 -6.23 30.45
C ASN A 306 19.23 -5.44 30.81
N TYR A 307 20.40 -6.03 30.55
CA TYR A 307 21.69 -5.42 30.88
C TYR A 307 21.97 -4.11 30.14
N CYS A 308 21.26 -3.84 29.03
CA CYS A 308 21.40 -2.57 28.32
C CYS A 308 20.72 -1.41 29.05
N THR A 309 19.65 -1.65 29.80
CA THR A 309 18.93 -0.61 30.56
C THR A 309 19.24 -0.65 32.06
N GLY A 310 19.73 -1.78 32.57
CA GLY A 310 19.90 -2.02 34.01
C GLY A 310 18.57 -2.28 34.73
N THR A 311 17.49 -2.48 34.00
CA THR A 311 16.15 -2.84 34.50
C THR A 311 15.72 -4.18 33.94
N ASN A 312 14.61 -4.74 34.41
CA ASN A 312 14.05 -5.93 33.76
C ASN A 312 13.49 -5.60 32.38
N TYR A 313 13.40 -6.61 31.51
CA TYR A 313 12.73 -6.52 30.21
C TYR A 313 11.28 -6.04 30.34
N GLN A 314 10.83 -5.28 29.35
CA GLN A 314 9.50 -4.65 29.28
C GLN A 314 8.77 -4.89 27.95
N GLY A 315 9.31 -5.76 27.09
CA GLY A 315 8.61 -6.26 25.91
C GLY A 315 9.42 -6.31 24.61
N VAL A 316 10.66 -5.78 24.57
CA VAL A 316 11.50 -5.84 23.35
C VAL A 316 11.85 -7.27 22.96
N GLN A 317 11.87 -8.19 23.93
CA GLN A 317 12.12 -9.60 23.72
C GLN A 317 11.00 -10.33 22.97
N TYR A 318 9.86 -9.66 22.81
CA TYR A 318 8.74 -10.08 21.98
C TYR A 318 8.61 -9.21 20.71
N ASN A 319 9.55 -8.29 20.47
CA ASN A 319 9.43 -7.35 19.36
C ASN A 319 9.71 -8.04 18.02
N MET A 320 8.85 -7.77 17.03
CA MET A 320 8.98 -8.30 15.68
C MET A 320 10.32 -7.94 15.02
N MET A 321 10.92 -6.80 15.40
CA MET A 321 12.17 -6.28 14.85
C MET A 321 13.42 -6.65 15.68
N ASN A 322 13.32 -7.56 16.65
CA ASN A 322 14.48 -8.15 17.32
C ASN A 322 14.74 -9.58 16.77
N TYR A 323 15.99 -10.03 16.84
CA TYR A 323 16.33 -11.43 16.61
C TYR A 323 16.17 -12.19 17.91
N THR A 324 14.94 -12.59 18.21
CA THR A 324 14.57 -13.32 19.44
C THR A 324 13.66 -14.47 19.04
N ASN A 325 13.64 -15.58 19.77
CA ASN A 325 12.80 -16.74 19.43
C ASN A 325 11.70 -17.04 20.46
N PRO A 326 10.81 -16.07 20.80
CA PRO A 326 9.66 -16.29 21.65
C PRO A 326 8.59 -17.09 20.91
N ILE A 327 7.56 -17.48 21.66
CA ILE A 327 6.38 -18.16 21.11
C ILE A 327 5.40 -17.20 20.40
N ALA A 328 5.59 -15.89 20.56
CA ALA A 328 4.76 -14.84 19.97
C ALA A 328 5.54 -13.52 19.78
N PHE A 329 5.17 -12.76 18.75
CA PHE A 329 5.79 -11.47 18.40
C PHE A 329 4.77 -10.33 18.29
N LYS A 330 5.22 -9.11 18.54
CA LYS A 330 4.42 -7.88 18.44
C LYS A 330 5.21 -6.70 17.90
N PHE A 331 4.50 -5.73 17.33
CA PHE A 331 4.98 -4.37 17.16
C PHE A 331 4.52 -3.48 18.32
N THR A 332 5.22 -2.36 18.52
CA THR A 332 4.80 -1.30 19.45
C THR A 332 4.02 -0.19 18.75
N ASN A 333 3.36 0.70 19.52
CA ASN A 333 2.60 1.80 18.93
C ASN A 333 3.54 2.84 18.30
N GLY A 334 4.71 3.08 18.91
CA GLY A 334 5.74 3.94 18.33
C GLY A 334 6.31 3.38 17.03
N GLN A 335 6.42 2.06 16.89
CA GLN A 335 6.75 1.43 15.61
C GLN A 335 5.63 1.65 14.58
N HIS A 336 4.35 1.54 14.96
CA HIS A 336 3.24 1.92 14.08
C HIS A 336 3.35 3.37 13.60
N ASP A 337 3.59 4.31 14.49
CA ASP A 337 3.65 5.74 14.16
C ASP A 337 4.85 6.06 13.26
N LYS A 338 6.01 5.45 13.52
CA LYS A 338 7.21 5.58 12.67
C LYS A 338 7.00 4.98 11.29
N ALA A 339 6.44 3.77 11.23
CA ALA A 339 6.14 3.09 9.97
C ALA A 339 5.15 3.90 9.13
N ALA A 340 4.07 4.39 9.73
CA ALA A 340 3.09 5.23 9.06
C ALA A 340 3.73 6.49 8.49
N LEU A 341 4.54 7.21 9.28
CA LEU A 341 5.22 8.42 8.81
C LEU A 341 6.12 8.12 7.60
N ASN A 342 7.06 7.19 7.74
CA ASN A 342 8.07 6.93 6.71
C ASN A 342 7.44 6.33 5.45
N PHE A 343 6.57 5.34 5.61
CA PHE A 343 5.92 4.68 4.49
C PHE A 343 5.04 5.63 3.70
N PHE A 344 4.18 6.43 4.35
CA PHE A 344 3.27 7.26 3.58
C PHE A 344 3.92 8.51 2.97
N LEU A 345 4.97 9.05 3.61
CA LEU A 345 5.72 10.16 3.04
C LEU A 345 6.50 9.76 1.78
N LEU A 346 7.06 8.54 1.74
CA LEU A 346 7.96 8.09 0.67
C LEU A 346 7.32 7.10 -0.33
N ARG A 347 6.27 6.40 0.10
CA ARG A 347 5.63 5.29 -0.62
C ARG A 347 4.10 5.38 -0.55
N GLY A 348 3.54 6.55 -0.20
CA GLY A 348 2.10 6.77 -0.07
C GLY A 348 1.29 6.44 -1.32
N ALA A 349 1.89 6.52 -2.51
CA ALA A 349 1.28 6.11 -3.78
C ALA A 349 0.73 4.67 -3.74
N LEU A 350 1.41 3.74 -3.04
CA LEU A 350 0.98 2.35 -2.90
C LEU A 350 -0.41 2.22 -2.25
N SER A 351 -0.76 3.12 -1.33
CA SER A 351 -2.05 3.12 -0.64
C SER A 351 -3.23 3.50 -1.54
N THR A 352 -2.95 4.21 -2.64
CA THR A 352 -3.96 4.66 -3.60
C THR A 352 -3.97 3.85 -4.90
N SER A 353 -2.97 2.98 -5.08
CA SER A 353 -2.81 2.15 -6.27
C SER A 353 -4.05 1.29 -6.54
N LEU A 354 -4.41 1.18 -7.82
CA LEU A 354 -5.45 0.30 -8.31
C LEU A 354 -4.94 -1.14 -8.55
N GLY A 355 -3.65 -1.41 -8.29
CA GLY A 355 -3.02 -2.71 -8.50
C GLY A 355 -3.77 -3.89 -7.84
N ALA A 356 -4.33 -3.68 -6.64
CA ALA A 356 -5.10 -4.68 -5.89
C ALA A 356 -6.59 -4.76 -6.30
N THR A 357 -7.02 -3.96 -7.29
CA THR A 357 -8.39 -3.96 -7.83
C THR A 357 -8.41 -4.69 -9.16
N ALA A 358 -9.36 -5.60 -9.39
CA ALA A 358 -9.46 -6.29 -10.69
C ALA A 358 -9.71 -5.28 -11.83
N PRO A 359 -9.11 -5.43 -13.02
CA PRO A 359 -9.40 -4.56 -14.15
C PRO A 359 -10.90 -4.53 -14.43
N SER A 360 -11.43 -3.33 -14.65
CA SER A 360 -12.77 -3.14 -15.20
C SER A 360 -12.65 -2.52 -16.58
N ALA A 361 -13.65 -2.75 -17.44
CA ALA A 361 -13.76 -2.05 -18.71
C ALA A 361 -14.09 -0.57 -18.42
N THR A 362 -13.08 0.23 -18.10
CA THR A 362 -13.24 1.67 -17.98
C THR A 362 -13.13 2.28 -19.36
N THR A 363 -14.19 2.94 -19.81
CA THR A 363 -14.11 3.86 -20.95
C THR A 363 -13.17 5.00 -20.58
N SER A 364 -12.11 5.19 -21.37
CA SER A 364 -11.22 6.33 -21.20
C SER A 364 -12.03 7.63 -21.26
N ILE A 365 -11.75 8.54 -20.33
CA ILE A 365 -12.39 9.86 -20.27
C ILE A 365 -11.84 10.78 -21.38
N GLY A 366 -10.83 10.31 -22.12
CA GLY A 366 -10.06 11.08 -23.10
C GLY A 366 -8.83 11.73 -22.47
N THR A 367 -8.02 12.36 -23.32
CA THR A 367 -6.85 13.14 -22.89
C THR A 367 -7.14 14.62 -23.19
N PRO A 368 -6.98 15.53 -22.22
CA PRO A 368 -7.19 16.95 -22.42
C PRO A 368 -6.12 17.54 -23.33
N ILE A 369 -6.37 18.76 -23.81
CA ILE A 369 -5.34 19.52 -24.54
C ILE A 369 -4.10 19.71 -23.63
N ALA A 370 -2.92 19.66 -24.24
CA ALA A 370 -1.67 19.89 -23.53
C ALA A 370 -1.58 21.36 -23.07
N ALA A 371 -1.06 21.57 -21.87
CA ALA A 371 -0.78 22.93 -21.41
C ALA A 371 0.25 23.62 -22.32
N THR A 372 0.04 24.90 -22.61
CA THR A 372 0.96 25.74 -23.40
C THR A 372 2.28 25.99 -22.69
N CYS A 373 2.34 25.70 -21.39
CA CYS A 373 3.50 25.89 -20.53
C CYS A 373 3.64 24.76 -19.50
N ASN A 374 4.88 24.45 -19.15
CA ASN A 374 5.27 23.61 -18.03
C ASN A 374 6.40 24.31 -17.26
N PRO A 375 6.58 24.03 -15.96
CA PRO A 375 7.66 24.63 -15.18
C PRO A 375 9.02 24.25 -15.80
N THR A 376 9.97 25.18 -15.78
CA THR A 376 11.31 24.94 -16.35
C THR A 376 12.25 24.17 -15.42
N GLY A 377 11.86 24.00 -14.16
CA GLY A 377 12.59 23.24 -13.15
C GLY A 377 12.34 23.76 -11.74
N VAL A 378 13.26 23.40 -10.84
CA VAL A 378 13.26 23.75 -9.41
C VAL A 378 14.54 24.54 -9.12
N ILE A 379 14.44 25.69 -8.44
CA ILE A 379 15.59 26.55 -8.12
C ILE A 379 16.49 25.90 -7.05
N THR A 380 15.90 25.24 -6.06
CA THR A 380 16.61 24.63 -4.95
C THR A 380 16.43 23.12 -4.94
N PRO A 381 17.10 22.38 -5.84
CA PRO A 381 16.94 20.94 -5.96
C PRO A 381 17.62 20.22 -4.77
N ALA A 382 16.85 19.94 -3.72
CA ALA A 382 17.30 19.10 -2.60
C ALA A 382 16.16 18.19 -2.09
N ASN A 383 16.41 17.48 -1.00
CA ASN A 383 15.45 16.54 -0.41
C ASN A 383 14.47 17.27 0.50
N TYR A 384 13.59 18.12 -0.03
CA TYR A 384 12.58 18.81 0.80
C TYR A 384 11.20 18.12 0.78
N PHE A 385 10.99 17.17 -0.13
CA PHE A 385 9.71 16.47 -0.36
C PHE A 385 8.53 17.40 -0.68
N VAL A 386 8.78 18.62 -1.15
CA VAL A 386 7.73 19.60 -1.44
C VAL A 386 6.97 19.20 -2.69
N GLY A 387 5.66 19.10 -2.58
CA GLY A 387 4.78 18.65 -3.66
C GLY A 387 3.46 18.10 -3.12
N PRO A 388 2.49 17.79 -4.01
CA PRO A 388 1.32 17.04 -3.60
C PRO A 388 1.74 15.66 -3.05
N THR A 389 1.13 15.25 -1.94
CA THR A 389 1.24 13.86 -1.43
C THR A 389 -0.06 13.08 -1.59
N LEU A 390 -1.18 13.79 -1.81
CA LEU A 390 -2.46 13.24 -2.22
C LEU A 390 -3.24 14.29 -3.02
N VAL A 391 -3.85 13.88 -4.13
CA VAL A 391 -4.88 14.65 -4.84
C VAL A 391 -6.16 13.84 -4.90
N LYS A 392 -7.26 14.43 -4.41
CA LYS A 392 -8.57 13.79 -4.38
C LYS A 392 -9.67 14.72 -4.88
N LEU A 393 -10.36 14.31 -5.95
CA LEU A 393 -11.50 15.01 -6.55
C LEU A 393 -12.37 14.01 -7.32
N GLY A 394 -13.61 13.79 -6.86
CA GLY A 394 -14.48 12.77 -7.44
C GLY A 394 -13.82 11.38 -7.44
N ASN A 395 -13.58 10.81 -8.62
CA ASN A 395 -12.86 9.54 -8.79
C ASN A 395 -11.34 9.69 -8.78
N ILE A 396 -10.78 10.90 -8.90
CA ILE A 396 -9.35 11.12 -8.70
C ILE A 396 -9.03 10.83 -7.24
N ASN A 397 -8.05 9.96 -7.03
CA ASN A 397 -7.51 9.61 -5.73
C ASN A 397 -6.10 9.07 -5.96
N ASN A 398 -5.14 9.99 -6.03
CA ASN A 398 -3.76 9.69 -6.42
C ASN A 398 -2.81 10.16 -5.32
N GLY A 399 -2.08 9.23 -4.73
CA GLY A 399 -0.96 9.50 -3.84
C GLY A 399 0.34 9.60 -4.63
N SER A 400 1.20 10.49 -4.19
CA SER A 400 2.51 10.76 -4.80
C SER A 400 3.50 11.19 -3.73
N VAL A 401 4.75 11.40 -4.15
CA VAL A 401 5.82 11.91 -3.31
C VAL A 401 6.24 13.23 -3.92
N GLY A 402 6.36 14.26 -3.10
CA GLY A 402 6.86 15.55 -3.56
C GLY A 402 8.30 15.47 -4.05
N TYR A 403 8.79 16.57 -4.61
CA TYR A 403 10.12 16.62 -5.21
C TYR A 403 11.22 16.29 -4.19
N TRP A 404 12.17 15.43 -4.59
CA TRP A 404 13.41 15.19 -3.85
C TRP A 404 14.52 14.72 -4.80
N ALA A 405 15.78 14.78 -4.37
CA ALA A 405 16.92 14.55 -5.26
C ALA A 405 17.04 13.09 -5.74
N GLY A 406 16.53 12.12 -4.99
CA GLY A 406 16.53 10.70 -5.39
C GLY A 406 15.47 10.34 -6.41
N ALA A 407 14.42 11.15 -6.55
CA ALA A 407 13.45 11.07 -7.65
C ALA A 407 13.08 12.50 -8.09
N PRO A 408 13.89 13.16 -8.94
CA PRO A 408 13.81 14.59 -9.23
C PRO A 408 12.66 14.92 -10.20
N LYS A 409 11.44 14.60 -9.79
CA LYS A 409 10.18 14.79 -10.51
C LYS A 409 9.54 16.08 -10.03
N PHE A 410 9.72 17.16 -10.78
CA PHE A 410 9.11 18.47 -10.48
C PHE A 410 7.84 18.73 -11.30
N TYR A 411 7.60 17.93 -12.34
CA TYR A 411 6.39 17.95 -13.14
C TYR A 411 6.00 16.51 -13.48
N GLU A 412 4.76 16.13 -13.16
CA GLU A 412 4.18 14.85 -13.51
C GLU A 412 2.86 15.07 -14.27
N ASP A 413 2.75 14.49 -15.46
CA ASP A 413 1.53 14.52 -16.26
C ASP A 413 0.75 13.21 -16.09
N TYR A 414 -0.31 13.24 -15.28
CA TYR A 414 -1.23 12.11 -15.08
C TYR A 414 -2.48 12.17 -15.96
N THR A 415 -2.51 13.03 -16.98
CA THR A 415 -3.66 13.18 -17.88
C THR A 415 -3.80 12.02 -18.88
N GLY A 416 -2.73 11.24 -19.06
CA GLY A 416 -2.76 9.98 -19.80
C GLY A 416 -3.65 8.93 -19.12
N ALA A 417 -4.20 8.00 -19.90
CA ALA A 417 -4.96 6.89 -19.35
C ALA A 417 -4.03 6.01 -18.48
N SER A 418 -4.25 6.04 -17.16
CA SER A 418 -3.58 5.15 -16.22
C SER A 418 -4.61 4.17 -15.65
N CYS A 419 -4.35 2.87 -15.81
CA CYS A 419 -5.13 1.83 -15.16
C CYS A 419 -4.62 1.50 -13.75
N LEU A 420 -3.42 1.98 -13.39
CA LEU A 420 -2.79 1.71 -12.10
C LEU A 420 -3.09 2.79 -11.07
N LYS A 421 -3.43 3.99 -11.53
CA LYS A 421 -3.69 5.16 -10.69
C LYS A 421 -5.06 5.74 -11.03
N ALA A 422 -5.76 6.25 -10.02
CA ALA A 422 -7.02 6.94 -10.22
C ALA A 422 -6.76 8.43 -10.47
N THR A 423 -6.50 8.79 -11.73
CA THR A 423 -6.02 10.14 -12.13
C THR A 423 -7.00 10.92 -12.99
N SER A 424 -8.22 10.41 -13.15
CA SER A 424 -9.25 11.08 -13.93
C SER A 424 -10.65 10.94 -13.33
N THR A 425 -11.52 11.92 -13.57
CA THR A 425 -12.90 11.92 -13.05
C THR A 425 -13.89 12.59 -13.99
N GLU A 426 -15.13 12.10 -13.97
CA GLU A 426 -16.29 12.82 -14.50
C GLU A 426 -17.06 13.47 -13.34
N LEU A 427 -17.49 14.72 -13.52
CA LEU A 427 -18.14 15.54 -12.50
C LEU A 427 -19.41 16.18 -13.06
N SER A 428 -20.40 16.43 -12.20
CA SER A 428 -21.59 17.20 -12.60
C SER A 428 -21.21 18.66 -12.84
N ALA A 429 -21.60 19.20 -14.00
CA ALA A 429 -21.42 20.61 -14.33
C ALA A 429 -22.19 21.56 -13.41
N THR A 430 -23.27 21.09 -12.77
CA THR A 430 -24.12 21.90 -11.87
C THR A 430 -23.86 21.60 -10.39
N GLY A 431 -22.97 20.65 -10.10
CA GLY A 431 -22.65 20.23 -8.74
C GLY A 431 -21.44 20.96 -8.15
N THR A 432 -21.36 20.95 -6.83
CA THR A 432 -20.19 21.35 -6.06
C THR A 432 -19.44 20.10 -5.63
N HIS A 433 -18.13 20.03 -5.89
CA HIS A 433 -17.31 18.85 -5.67
C HIS A 433 -16.18 19.15 -4.69
N ASN A 434 -15.95 18.27 -3.72
CA ASN A 434 -14.86 18.45 -2.76
C ASN A 434 -13.52 18.11 -3.42
N LEU A 435 -12.58 19.03 -3.30
CA LEU A 435 -11.18 18.88 -3.67
C LEU A 435 -10.35 18.85 -2.40
N GLN A 436 -9.52 17.82 -2.23
CA GLN A 436 -8.55 17.70 -1.15
C GLN A 436 -7.16 17.51 -1.73
N ILE A 437 -6.21 18.29 -1.23
CA ILE A 437 -4.78 18.18 -1.52
C ILE A 437 -4.05 17.97 -0.21
N ASN A 438 -3.22 16.93 -0.13
CA ASN A 438 -2.28 16.79 0.99
C ASN A 438 -0.87 17.21 0.56
N VAL A 439 -0.10 17.68 1.54
CA VAL A 439 1.28 18.15 1.39
C VAL A 439 2.13 17.56 2.52
N SER A 440 3.45 17.48 2.35
CA SER A 440 4.35 17.10 3.44
C SER A 440 4.96 18.33 4.11
N GLY A 441 4.99 18.34 5.44
CA GLY A 441 5.47 19.50 6.18
C GLY A 441 4.43 20.62 6.28
N SER A 442 4.71 21.56 7.17
CA SER A 442 3.98 22.83 7.24
C SER A 442 4.50 23.81 6.18
N GLU A 443 3.88 24.99 6.07
CA GLU A 443 4.39 26.14 5.31
C GLU A 443 4.30 25.99 3.77
N ASN A 444 3.88 24.83 3.29
CA ASN A 444 3.62 24.61 1.86
C ASN A 444 2.44 25.48 1.39
N ASP A 445 2.53 25.97 0.16
CA ASP A 445 1.48 26.69 -0.53
C ASP A 445 0.87 25.78 -1.61
N VAL A 446 -0.44 25.90 -1.84
CA VAL A 446 -1.21 25.09 -2.80
C VAL A 446 -1.92 26.01 -3.78
N ARG A 447 -1.85 25.70 -5.07
CA ARG A 447 -2.68 26.32 -6.10
C ARG A 447 -3.25 25.26 -7.04
N VAL A 448 -4.50 25.42 -7.44
CA VAL A 448 -5.18 24.50 -8.36
C VAL A 448 -5.93 25.26 -9.43
N TRP A 449 -5.69 24.90 -10.69
CA TRP A 449 -6.41 25.43 -11.85
C TRP A 449 -7.13 24.33 -12.60
N ILE A 450 -8.21 24.70 -13.28
CA ILE A 450 -8.87 23.84 -14.29
C ILE A 450 -9.05 24.67 -15.55
N ASP A 451 -8.47 24.21 -16.67
CA ASP A 451 -8.66 24.81 -18.00
C ASP A 451 -10.10 24.56 -18.46
N PHE A 452 -11.01 25.45 -18.05
CA PHE A 452 -12.45 25.32 -18.25
C PHE A 452 -12.84 25.61 -19.69
N ASN A 453 -12.09 26.47 -20.38
CA ASN A 453 -12.35 26.84 -21.76
C ASN A 453 -11.65 25.89 -22.77
N ASN A 454 -10.81 24.98 -22.29
CA ASN A 454 -10.05 23.99 -23.05
C ASN A 454 -9.15 24.63 -24.12
N ASN A 455 -8.44 25.71 -23.79
CA ASN A 455 -7.55 26.41 -24.71
C ASN A 455 -6.05 26.10 -24.49
N GLY A 456 -5.72 25.30 -23.46
CA GLY A 456 -4.37 24.91 -23.07
C GLY A 456 -3.64 25.94 -22.20
N THR A 457 -4.25 27.06 -21.83
CA THR A 457 -3.64 28.13 -21.02
C THR A 457 -4.43 28.31 -19.74
N PHE A 458 -3.76 28.33 -18.59
CA PHE A 458 -4.41 28.53 -17.31
C PHE A 458 -4.57 30.02 -17.00
N GLU A 459 -5.80 30.54 -17.06
CA GLU A 459 -6.07 31.95 -16.72
C GLU A 459 -6.36 32.18 -15.23
N ALA A 460 -6.30 33.45 -14.80
CA ALA A 460 -6.63 33.82 -13.42
C ALA A 460 -8.09 33.46 -13.04
N SER A 461 -9.03 33.49 -14.00
CA SER A 461 -10.42 33.06 -13.80
C SER A 461 -10.60 31.56 -13.62
N GLU A 462 -9.56 30.78 -13.89
CA GLU A 462 -9.57 29.31 -13.85
C GLU A 462 -8.93 28.75 -12.57
N LEU A 463 -8.45 29.62 -11.68
CA LEU A 463 -7.97 29.25 -10.36
C LEU A 463 -9.15 28.79 -9.49
N VAL A 464 -9.18 27.51 -9.14
CA VAL A 464 -10.25 26.88 -8.34
C VAL A 464 -9.84 26.62 -6.89
N GLY A 465 -8.55 26.69 -6.57
CA GLY A 465 -8.03 26.47 -5.23
C GLY A 465 -6.78 27.29 -4.96
N SER A 466 -6.73 27.92 -3.79
CA SER A 466 -5.59 28.69 -3.29
C SER A 466 -5.53 28.54 -1.77
N GLY A 467 -4.41 28.05 -1.26
CA GLY A 467 -4.12 27.97 0.17
C GLY A 467 -2.65 28.25 0.40
N ASP A 468 -2.34 29.01 1.44
CA ASP A 468 -0.97 29.36 1.79
C ASP A 468 -0.65 28.85 3.19
N ASN A 469 0.62 28.54 3.43
CA ASN A 469 1.12 28.09 4.74
C ASN A 469 0.28 26.96 5.35
N ILE A 470 0.03 25.90 4.58
CA ILE A 470 -0.75 24.75 5.05
C ILE A 470 -0.08 24.18 6.31
N VAL A 471 -0.88 23.98 7.36
CA VAL A 471 -0.40 23.44 8.63
C VAL A 471 -0.44 21.92 8.58
N ALA A 472 0.70 21.28 8.88
CA ALA A 472 0.78 19.83 8.99
C ALA A 472 0.50 19.32 10.40
N ASP A 473 -0.02 18.10 10.45
CA ASP A 473 -0.19 17.35 11.69
C ASP A 473 1.17 16.85 12.20
N PRO A 474 1.47 16.99 13.51
CA PRO A 474 2.79 16.65 14.05
C PRO A 474 3.07 15.15 14.13
N ALA A 475 2.04 14.30 14.16
CA ALA A 475 2.21 12.85 14.24
C ALA A 475 2.51 12.27 12.85
N THR A 476 1.77 12.72 11.84
CA THR A 476 1.85 12.21 10.45
C THR A 476 2.79 13.01 9.56
N ALA A 477 3.16 14.23 9.96
CA ALA A 477 3.87 15.21 9.15
C ALA A 477 3.14 15.64 7.85
N ILE A 478 1.83 15.41 7.76
CA ILE A 478 1.02 15.71 6.59
C ILE A 478 0.10 16.91 6.86
N GLY A 479 0.12 17.88 5.95
CA GLY A 479 -0.86 18.96 5.87
C GLY A 479 -1.98 18.64 4.90
N SER A 480 -3.19 19.12 5.17
CA SER A 480 -4.36 18.90 4.32
C SER A 480 -5.04 20.22 3.98
N TYR A 481 -5.07 20.55 2.69
CA TYR A 481 -5.88 21.63 2.13
C TYR A 481 -7.17 21.05 1.56
N SER A 482 -8.30 21.72 1.78
CA SER A 482 -9.57 21.32 1.20
C SER A 482 -10.37 22.53 0.76
N THR A 483 -10.97 22.42 -0.42
CA THR A 483 -11.85 23.42 -1.00
C THR A 483 -12.95 22.72 -1.82
N THR A 484 -13.82 23.50 -2.43
CA THR A 484 -14.85 23.01 -3.33
C THR A 484 -14.70 23.57 -4.73
N VAL A 485 -14.88 22.72 -5.74
CA VAL A 485 -14.85 23.07 -7.16
C VAL A 485 -16.27 23.12 -7.71
N THR A 486 -16.60 24.19 -8.42
CA THR A 486 -17.85 24.32 -9.20
C THR A 486 -17.48 24.79 -10.61
N ALA A 487 -18.04 24.16 -11.64
CA ALA A 487 -17.78 24.59 -13.01
C ALA A 487 -18.50 25.91 -13.31
N PRO A 488 -17.83 26.89 -13.94
CA PRO A 488 -18.50 28.10 -14.43
C PRO A 488 -19.47 27.73 -15.57
N ALA A 489 -20.47 28.59 -15.81
CA ALA A 489 -21.44 28.39 -16.89
C ALA A 489 -20.80 28.35 -18.29
N THR A 490 -19.59 28.89 -18.43
CA THR A 490 -18.80 28.93 -19.67
C THR A 490 -17.91 27.70 -19.86
N ALA A 491 -17.88 26.76 -18.90
CA ALA A 491 -17.04 25.57 -19.00
C ALA A 491 -17.43 24.70 -20.20
N VAL A 492 -16.44 24.22 -20.94
CA VAL A 492 -16.64 23.25 -22.00
C VAL A 492 -17.08 21.92 -21.40
N LEU A 493 -18.23 21.42 -21.85
CA LEU A 493 -18.83 20.19 -21.32
C LEU A 493 -18.50 18.98 -22.21
N ASN A 494 -18.59 17.78 -21.61
CA ASN A 494 -18.36 16.50 -22.26
C ASN A 494 -16.99 16.35 -22.96
N THR A 495 -16.03 17.20 -22.59
CA THR A 495 -14.67 17.22 -23.14
C THR A 495 -13.69 17.03 -21.98
N PRO A 496 -12.62 16.22 -22.15
CA PRO A 496 -11.56 16.14 -21.14
C PRO A 496 -10.87 17.49 -21.01
N LEU A 497 -10.82 18.02 -19.79
CA LEU A 497 -10.18 19.27 -19.41
C LEU A 497 -8.98 18.97 -18.50
N ARG A 498 -7.97 19.84 -18.54
CA ARG A 498 -6.77 19.68 -17.71
C ARG A 498 -6.97 20.39 -16.38
N MET A 499 -6.77 19.66 -15.29
CA MET A 499 -6.61 20.21 -13.94
C MET A 499 -5.13 20.22 -13.60
N ARG A 500 -4.60 21.34 -13.11
CA ARG A 500 -3.21 21.47 -12.64
C ARG A 500 -3.19 21.71 -11.15
N VAL A 501 -2.49 20.87 -10.41
CA VAL A 501 -2.23 21.01 -8.97
C VAL A 501 -0.76 21.36 -8.78
N LEU A 502 -0.50 22.48 -8.12
CA LEU A 502 0.83 22.98 -7.83
C LEU A 502 0.99 23.09 -6.32
N VAL A 503 2.05 22.48 -5.80
CA VAL A 503 2.48 22.67 -4.41
C VAL A 503 3.94 23.10 -4.41
N ASP A 504 4.25 24.19 -3.71
CA ASP A 504 5.60 24.70 -3.52
C ASP A 504 5.74 25.21 -2.08
N ASP A 505 6.97 25.54 -1.69
CA ASP A 505 7.26 26.07 -0.36
C ASP A 505 7.82 27.49 -0.47
N GLU A 506 7.48 28.35 0.51
CA GLU A 506 7.87 29.75 0.57
C GLU A 506 7.60 30.54 -0.73
N ASN A 507 6.53 30.22 -1.46
CA ASN A 507 6.29 30.77 -2.79
C ASN A 507 4.83 31.19 -3.02
N PRO A 508 4.20 32.09 -2.23
CA PRO A 508 2.76 32.37 -2.36
C PRO A 508 2.35 33.01 -3.72
N GLY A 509 3.31 33.49 -4.52
CA GLY A 509 3.10 34.10 -5.84
C GLY A 509 3.17 33.13 -7.02
N MET A 510 2.91 31.83 -6.82
CA MET A 510 3.04 30.80 -7.87
C MET A 510 2.12 31.09 -9.04
N SER A 511 2.67 30.89 -10.24
CA SER A 511 1.91 30.91 -11.49
C SER A 511 1.90 29.50 -12.08
N PRO A 512 0.87 29.13 -12.87
CA PRO A 512 0.74 27.78 -13.42
C PRO A 512 1.88 27.38 -14.37
N CYS A 513 2.66 28.35 -14.85
CA CYS A 513 3.81 28.20 -15.74
C CYS A 513 5.14 28.56 -15.07
N GLY A 514 5.12 28.95 -13.80
CA GLY A 514 6.25 29.58 -13.12
C GLY A 514 7.37 28.60 -12.82
N GLN A 515 8.57 29.15 -12.57
CA GLN A 515 9.67 28.39 -12.00
C GLN A 515 9.33 28.03 -10.55
N LEU A 516 9.53 26.75 -10.18
CA LEU A 516 9.32 26.25 -8.83
C LEU A 516 10.54 26.56 -7.96
N LYS A 517 10.33 26.82 -6.67
CA LYS A 517 11.43 26.99 -5.72
C LYS A 517 11.91 25.64 -5.19
N TYR A 518 10.99 24.83 -4.69
CA TYR A 518 11.22 23.54 -4.05
C TYR A 518 10.28 22.42 -4.54
N GLY A 519 9.13 22.81 -5.09
CA GLY A 519 7.96 21.95 -5.22
C GLY A 519 7.78 21.15 -6.50
N GLN A 520 6.52 20.77 -6.72
CA GLN A 520 6.09 19.90 -7.82
C GLN A 520 4.75 20.35 -8.39
N ILE A 521 4.57 20.14 -9.69
CA ILE A 521 3.30 20.26 -10.41
C ILE A 521 2.81 18.88 -10.84
N GLU A 522 1.51 18.64 -10.70
CA GLU A 522 0.81 17.46 -11.19
C GLU A 522 -0.41 17.83 -12.03
N ASP A 523 -0.53 17.26 -13.22
CA ASP A 523 -1.69 17.46 -14.10
C ASP A 523 -2.61 16.24 -14.12
N TYR A 524 -3.93 16.48 -14.13
CA TYR A 524 -5.00 15.48 -14.05
C TYR A 524 -6.11 15.74 -15.07
N THR A 525 -6.91 14.71 -15.38
CA THR A 525 -8.02 14.84 -16.34
C THR A 525 -9.36 14.96 -15.61
N VAL A 526 -10.10 16.05 -15.87
CA VAL A 526 -11.46 16.26 -15.36
C VAL A 526 -12.42 16.45 -16.53
N LYS A 527 -13.66 15.96 -16.41
CA LYS A 527 -14.69 16.17 -17.44
C LYS A 527 -16.01 16.54 -16.78
N PHE A 528 -16.57 17.68 -17.17
CA PHE A 528 -17.88 18.11 -16.66
C PHE A 528 -19.00 17.65 -17.58
N VAL A 529 -20.05 17.08 -17.00
CA VAL A 529 -21.23 16.57 -17.71
C VAL A 529 -22.50 17.10 -17.06
N THR A 530 -23.54 17.39 -17.84
CA THR A 530 -24.85 17.84 -17.33
C THR A 530 -25.70 16.68 -16.82
N ASN A 531 -25.41 15.47 -17.28
CA ASN A 531 -26.10 14.25 -16.88
C ASN A 531 -25.09 13.29 -16.24
N LEU A 532 -24.90 13.37 -14.92
CA LEU A 532 -24.40 12.21 -14.18
C LEU A 532 -25.57 11.22 -14.11
N GLY A 533 -25.61 10.26 -15.02
CA GLY A 533 -26.68 9.29 -15.08
C GLY A 533 -26.74 8.43 -13.82
N THR A 534 -27.62 8.77 -12.89
CA THR A 534 -28.57 7.80 -12.33
C THR A 534 -29.91 8.51 -12.24
N SER A 535 -30.89 8.13 -13.07
CA SER A 535 -32.28 8.57 -12.86
C SER A 535 -32.79 7.95 -11.56
N GLU A 536 -32.48 8.55 -10.42
CA GLU A 536 -33.39 8.50 -9.30
C GLU A 536 -34.49 9.53 -9.58
N VAL A 537 -35.60 9.04 -10.13
CA VAL A 537 -36.84 9.80 -10.12
C VAL A 537 -37.19 9.99 -8.64
N LYS A 538 -36.81 11.14 -8.06
CA LYS A 538 -37.53 11.74 -6.93
C LYS A 538 -39.01 11.56 -7.24
N ALA A 539 -39.75 11.00 -6.30
CA ALA A 539 -41.16 10.66 -6.39
C ALA A 539 -41.95 11.62 -7.28
N ASP A 540 -41.99 11.33 -8.59
CA ASP A 540 -42.99 11.90 -9.44
C ASP A 540 -44.31 11.31 -8.96
N ASN A 541 -45.29 12.18 -8.79
CA ASN A 541 -46.71 11.84 -8.65
C ASN A 541 -47.26 11.21 -9.97
N GLY A 542 -46.42 10.40 -10.63
CA GLY A 542 -46.55 9.92 -11.98
C GLY A 542 -47.10 8.50 -12.06
N ASP A 543 -47.68 8.25 -13.22
CA ASP A 543 -48.61 7.16 -13.53
C ASP A 543 -48.01 5.74 -13.51
N LEU A 544 -46.73 5.58 -13.18
CA LEU A 544 -46.00 4.30 -13.11
C LEU A 544 -45.05 4.28 -11.89
N THR A 545 -45.30 3.45 -10.88
CA THR A 545 -44.47 3.33 -9.66
C THR A 545 -44.16 1.87 -9.30
N ILE A 546 -42.98 1.62 -8.69
CA ILE A 546 -42.53 0.28 -8.29
C ILE A 546 -42.44 0.27 -6.76
N TYR A 547 -43.09 -0.69 -6.12
CA TYR A 547 -43.22 -0.74 -4.66
C TYR A 547 -43.50 -2.16 -4.15
N PRO A 548 -43.28 -2.44 -2.85
CA PRO A 548 -42.45 -1.65 -1.95
C PRO A 548 -40.99 -1.64 -2.45
N ASN A 549 -40.21 -0.67 -2.01
CA ASN A 549 -38.78 -0.66 -2.24
C ASN A 549 -38.12 0.13 -1.09
N PRO A 550 -37.39 -0.52 -0.18
CA PRO A 550 -36.97 -1.94 -0.18
C PRO A 550 -38.11 -2.96 0.02
N VAL A 551 -37.93 -4.19 -0.48
CA VAL A 551 -38.84 -5.33 -0.35
C VAL A 551 -38.25 -6.35 0.64
N ALA A 552 -39.09 -6.92 1.51
CA ALA A 552 -38.67 -7.93 2.48
C ALA A 552 -38.50 -9.35 1.89
N THR A 553 -39.17 -9.65 0.79
CA THR A 553 -39.21 -10.97 0.15
C THR A 553 -39.28 -10.79 -1.37
N GLY A 554 -38.47 -11.54 -2.13
CA GLY A 554 -38.28 -11.33 -3.57
C GLY A 554 -39.52 -11.54 -4.44
N ASP A 555 -40.57 -12.18 -3.93
CA ASP A 555 -41.85 -12.46 -4.61
C ASP A 555 -42.90 -11.34 -4.46
N LYS A 556 -42.61 -10.30 -3.68
CA LYS A 556 -43.57 -9.22 -3.35
C LYS A 556 -43.19 -7.89 -3.97
N VAL A 557 -42.89 -7.89 -5.27
CA VAL A 557 -42.62 -6.69 -6.07
C VAL A 557 -43.86 -6.33 -6.88
N PHE A 558 -44.34 -5.10 -6.73
CA PHE A 558 -45.55 -4.60 -7.40
C PHE A 558 -45.25 -3.35 -8.23
N ILE A 559 -46.02 -3.18 -9.30
CA ILE A 559 -45.98 -2.03 -10.20
C ILE A 559 -47.38 -1.42 -10.21
N LYS A 560 -47.52 -0.14 -9.84
CA LYS A 560 -48.75 0.62 -10.05
C LYS A 560 -48.66 1.31 -11.40
N ALA A 561 -49.62 1.10 -12.29
CA ALA A 561 -49.68 1.71 -13.62
C ALA A 561 -51.10 2.19 -13.93
N LYS A 562 -51.29 3.46 -14.34
CA LYS A 562 -52.62 3.93 -14.83
C LYS A 562 -52.96 3.41 -16.22
N ASN A 563 -51.96 3.15 -17.05
CA ASN A 563 -52.08 2.57 -18.39
C ASN A 563 -51.20 1.32 -18.50
N ALA A 564 -51.82 0.15 -18.62
CA ALA A 564 -51.14 -1.14 -18.53
C ALA A 564 -51.07 -1.93 -19.85
N LYS A 565 -51.40 -1.31 -20.99
CA LYS A 565 -51.30 -2.01 -22.28
C LYS A 565 -49.83 -2.41 -22.53
N ASN A 566 -49.57 -3.71 -22.59
CA ASN A 566 -48.25 -4.31 -22.88
C ASN A 566 -47.13 -3.95 -21.89
N LEU A 567 -47.37 -4.08 -20.58
CA LEU A 567 -46.32 -3.94 -19.58
C LEU A 567 -45.19 -4.97 -19.79
N LYS A 568 -43.98 -4.48 -20.01
CA LYS A 568 -42.74 -5.28 -20.10
C LYS A 568 -41.84 -4.94 -18.91
N VAL A 569 -41.30 -5.97 -18.28
CA VAL A 569 -40.38 -5.84 -17.14
C VAL A 569 -39.07 -6.54 -17.47
N SER A 570 -37.95 -5.87 -17.20
CA SER A 570 -36.61 -6.46 -17.21
C SER A 570 -35.88 -6.12 -15.93
N ILE A 571 -35.19 -7.11 -15.37
CA ILE A 571 -34.45 -7.00 -14.13
C ILE A 571 -32.99 -7.34 -14.45
N SER A 572 -32.06 -6.48 -14.07
CA SER A 572 -30.63 -6.69 -14.21
C SER A 572 -29.92 -6.56 -12.87
N ASP A 573 -28.72 -7.14 -12.75
CA ASP A 573 -27.85 -6.89 -11.60
C ASP A 573 -27.20 -5.50 -11.69
N MET A 574 -26.44 -5.12 -10.65
CA MET A 574 -25.72 -3.84 -10.58
C MET A 574 -24.60 -3.69 -11.63
N ALA A 575 -24.20 -4.78 -12.28
CA ALA A 575 -23.25 -4.76 -13.39
C ALA A 575 -23.96 -4.64 -14.76
N GLY A 576 -25.29 -4.52 -14.79
CA GLY A 576 -26.10 -4.38 -16.01
C GLY A 576 -26.41 -5.69 -16.73
N ARG A 577 -26.05 -6.85 -16.15
CA ARG A 577 -26.38 -8.16 -16.75
C ARG A 577 -27.84 -8.50 -16.47
N LEU A 578 -28.58 -8.87 -17.52
CA LEU A 578 -29.98 -9.27 -17.43
C LEU A 578 -30.13 -10.50 -16.53
N VAL A 579 -30.88 -10.35 -15.44
CA VAL A 579 -31.23 -11.41 -14.48
C VAL A 579 -32.53 -12.09 -14.90
N ALA A 580 -33.56 -11.32 -15.27
CA ALA A 580 -34.85 -11.87 -15.67
C ALA A 580 -35.67 -10.88 -16.52
N SER A 581 -36.62 -11.40 -17.31
CA SER A 581 -37.66 -10.62 -18.00
C SER A 581 -39.05 -11.19 -17.69
N PRO A 582 -39.55 -11.00 -16.46
CA PRO A 582 -40.73 -11.70 -15.98
C PRO A 582 -42.04 -11.16 -16.58
N SER A 583 -43.07 -12.02 -16.56
CA SER A 583 -44.45 -11.62 -16.79
C SER A 583 -45.01 -10.87 -15.57
N VAL A 584 -46.10 -10.13 -15.78
CA VAL A 584 -46.83 -9.45 -14.71
C VAL A 584 -48.28 -9.92 -14.65
N SER A 585 -48.84 -10.06 -13.44
CA SER A 585 -50.24 -10.41 -13.20
C SER A 585 -50.98 -9.23 -12.58
N GLU A 586 -52.18 -8.91 -13.06
CA GLU A 586 -53.00 -7.84 -12.48
C GLU A 586 -53.69 -8.30 -11.18
N GLU A 587 -53.52 -7.55 -10.10
CA GLU A 587 -54.13 -7.79 -8.78
C GLU A 587 -55.35 -6.87 -8.53
N GLY A 588 -55.64 -5.94 -9.46
CA GLY A 588 -56.75 -4.98 -9.42
C GLY A 588 -56.31 -3.53 -9.19
N ASN A 589 -57.17 -2.57 -9.53
CA ASN A 589 -56.93 -1.10 -9.40
C ASN A 589 -55.61 -0.60 -10.03
N GLY A 590 -55.20 -1.18 -11.16
CA GLY A 590 -53.97 -0.81 -11.87
C GLY A 590 -52.68 -1.22 -11.14
N VAL A 591 -52.76 -2.25 -10.28
CA VAL A 591 -51.61 -2.85 -9.60
C VAL A 591 -51.26 -4.18 -10.25
N PHE A 592 -49.98 -4.36 -10.56
CA PHE A 592 -49.43 -5.53 -11.22
C PHE A 592 -48.35 -6.17 -10.37
N LYS A 593 -48.48 -7.46 -10.08
CA LYS A 593 -47.44 -8.26 -9.42
C LYS A 593 -46.41 -8.71 -10.44
N VAL A 594 -45.13 -8.57 -10.12
CA VAL A 594 -44.03 -9.12 -10.90
C VAL A 594 -43.84 -10.60 -10.56
N ASN A 595 -44.03 -11.48 -11.55
CA ASN A 595 -43.95 -12.93 -11.34
C ASN A 595 -42.49 -13.43 -11.38
N GLN A 596 -41.68 -12.98 -10.42
CA GLN A 596 -40.29 -13.40 -10.28
C GLN A 596 -39.92 -13.54 -8.81
N GLN A 597 -39.25 -14.64 -8.45
CA GLN A 597 -38.56 -14.76 -7.18
C GLN A 597 -37.14 -14.21 -7.35
N LEU A 598 -36.78 -13.22 -6.54
CA LEU A 598 -35.44 -12.64 -6.50
C LEU A 598 -34.74 -12.99 -5.19
N GLU A 599 -33.45 -13.32 -5.25
CA GLU A 599 -32.62 -13.50 -4.07
C GLU A 599 -32.29 -12.14 -3.42
N LYS A 600 -31.83 -12.17 -2.17
CA LYS A 600 -31.38 -10.97 -1.45
C LYS A 600 -30.29 -10.26 -2.23
N GLY A 601 -30.44 -8.97 -2.44
CA GLY A 601 -29.52 -8.22 -3.28
C GLY A 601 -30.09 -6.91 -3.79
N VAL A 602 -29.28 -6.21 -4.58
CA VAL A 602 -29.65 -4.97 -5.25
C VAL A 602 -29.71 -5.23 -6.74
N TYR A 603 -30.84 -4.85 -7.34
CA TYR A 603 -31.10 -5.01 -8.76
C TYR A 603 -31.49 -3.67 -9.38
N MET A 604 -31.43 -3.60 -10.70
CA MET A 604 -32.06 -2.56 -11.49
C MET A 604 -33.29 -3.17 -12.15
N ILE A 605 -34.47 -2.60 -11.90
CA ILE A 605 -35.72 -2.99 -12.55
C ILE A 605 -36.13 -1.91 -13.54
N GLN A 606 -36.41 -2.31 -14.77
CA GLN A 606 -36.91 -1.47 -15.84
C GLN A 606 -38.31 -1.93 -16.25
N VAL A 607 -39.25 -1.00 -16.29
CA VAL A 607 -40.65 -1.23 -16.63
C VAL A 607 -41.04 -0.33 -17.80
N SER A 608 -41.69 -0.91 -18.80
CA SER A 608 -42.18 -0.20 -20.00
C SER A 608 -43.65 -0.50 -20.24
N ASN A 609 -44.47 0.51 -20.54
CA ASN A 609 -45.86 0.33 -21.02
C ASN A 609 -46.01 0.66 -22.52
N GLY A 610 -44.90 0.67 -23.27
CA GLY A 610 -44.86 1.00 -24.69
C GLY A 610 -44.88 2.51 -25.02
N LYS A 611 -45.21 3.38 -24.05
CA LYS A 611 -45.13 4.85 -24.19
C LYS A 611 -44.14 5.48 -23.20
N GLU A 612 -44.07 4.95 -21.98
CA GLU A 612 -43.21 5.39 -20.90
C GLU A 612 -42.30 4.24 -20.46
N ASN A 613 -41.05 4.59 -20.15
CA ASN A 613 -40.05 3.67 -19.59
C ASN A 613 -39.61 4.22 -18.23
N LYS A 614 -39.64 3.38 -17.19
CA LYS A 614 -39.14 3.73 -15.86
C LYS A 614 -38.12 2.72 -15.40
N THR A 615 -36.95 3.21 -15.00
CA THR A 615 -35.90 2.40 -14.38
C THR A 615 -35.79 2.79 -12.92
N SER A 616 -35.69 1.80 -12.03
CA SER A 616 -35.52 2.03 -10.59
C SER A 616 -34.59 0.99 -9.98
N LYS A 617 -33.87 1.39 -8.94
CA LYS A 617 -33.12 0.47 -8.08
C LYS A 617 -34.11 -0.33 -7.25
N LEU A 618 -34.00 -1.64 -7.20
CA LEU A 618 -34.83 -2.54 -6.39
C LEU A 618 -33.98 -3.24 -5.34
N ILE A 619 -34.34 -3.11 -4.07
CA ILE A 619 -33.60 -3.68 -2.94
C ILE A 619 -34.41 -4.82 -2.33
N ILE A 620 -33.85 -6.04 -2.32
CA ILE A 620 -34.43 -7.22 -1.66
C ILE A 620 -33.61 -7.52 -0.39
N LYS A 621 -34.26 -7.45 0.78
CA LYS A 621 -33.62 -7.57 2.11
C LYS A 621 -33.39 -9.00 2.59
#